data_AF-A0A968XM83-F1
#
_entry.id   AF-A0A968XM83-F1
#
_cell.length_a   1.000
_cell.length_b   1.000
_cell.length_c   1.000
_cell.angle_alpha   90.00
_cell.angle_beta   90.00
_cell.angle_gamma   90.00
#
_symmetry.space_group_name_H-M   'P 1'
#
loop_
_entity.id
_entity.type
_entity.pdbx_description
1 polymer ?
#
loop_
_entity_poly.entity_id
_entity_poly.type
_entity_poly.pdbx_seq_one_letter_code
_entity_poly.pdbx_strand_id
1 'polypeptide(L)'
;MTKTFQVEHQDSNYDFKLGIEGFNYSDLFNPTKLKDLAETFYKEVKTQNAELHDALMQYINSRGENYEQKVSSKILTDSAPYLSNFIAKLFHIERERNELLAEIKQDDPIWKYKFFVQRRAIKKFNADNVNDLDYNELTWALKELRNTSFSDTLRFDEELATATITAKLVELEELLTKEQELTESAKTTLKAIQTAYDRLKDSTFGKLFSNYAMEIEATGELLQVQATLKLIEAWSAVSFFKKTKDWISFHTPRTLDYQHLVHITRPLDKLQEAMNFTENHLRRRDGFKLTDEGATLRESLAEIDYCMICHERSKDSCSTGMHEKDGSVKRNPLGIKLEGCPLDEKISEMHLLKGQGDSIGALALVTIDNPMCAGTGHRICNDCMKACIFQNKTP
;
A
#
# COMPACT_ATOMS: atom_id res chain seq x y z
N MET A 1 -42.18 -12.27 44.88
CA MET A 1 -42.73 -11.42 43.80
C MET A 1 -41.55 -10.79 43.07
N THR A 2 -41.13 -11.45 42.00
CA THR A 2 -40.01 -11.07 41.13
C THR A 2 -40.49 -9.91 40.26
N LYS A 3 -39.96 -8.70 40.46
CA LYS A 3 -40.19 -7.59 39.52
C LYS A 3 -39.27 -7.79 38.32
N THR A 4 -39.84 -8.31 37.25
CA THR A 4 -39.23 -8.32 35.91
C THR A 4 -39.10 -6.86 35.48
N PHE A 5 -37.86 -6.37 35.33
CA PHE A 5 -37.61 -5.12 34.63
C PHE A 5 -37.86 -5.37 33.13
N GLN A 6 -39.08 -5.11 32.68
CA GLN A 6 -39.33 -4.90 31.27
C GLN A 6 -38.81 -3.51 30.92
N VAL A 7 -37.67 -3.46 30.24
CA VAL A 7 -37.23 -2.26 29.52
C VAL A 7 -38.16 -2.16 28.32
N GLU A 8 -39.17 -1.31 28.42
CA GLU A 8 -39.94 -0.86 27.25
C GLU A 8 -38.97 -0.09 26.35
N HIS A 9 -38.56 -0.70 25.24
CA HIS A 9 -37.89 0.00 24.16
C HIS A 9 -38.87 1.02 23.57
N GLN A 10 -38.81 2.25 24.06
CA GLN A 10 -39.41 3.41 23.40
C GLN A 10 -38.91 3.47 21.96
N ASP A 11 -39.83 3.56 21.00
CA ASP A 11 -39.62 3.68 19.55
C ASP A 11 -38.32 4.42 19.21
N SER A 12 -37.26 3.64 18.95
CA SER A 12 -35.93 4.20 18.78
C SER A 12 -35.72 4.59 17.33
N ASN A 13 -35.48 5.87 17.09
CA ASN A 13 -35.02 6.45 15.82
C ASN A 13 -33.63 5.91 15.33
N TYR A 14 -33.19 4.78 15.89
CA TYR A 14 -31.91 4.11 15.67
C TYR A 14 -32.07 2.68 15.13
N ASP A 15 -33.29 2.13 15.08
CA ASP A 15 -33.54 0.82 14.45
C ASP A 15 -34.05 1.01 13.02
N PHE A 16 -33.14 0.95 12.06
CA PHE A 16 -33.42 1.17 10.65
C PHE A 16 -33.25 -0.14 9.86
N LYS A 17 -33.94 -0.21 8.71
CA LYS A 17 -33.80 -1.32 7.77
C LYS A 17 -32.39 -1.38 7.22
N LEU A 18 -31.81 -2.57 7.20
CA LEU A 18 -30.54 -2.84 6.53
C LEU A 18 -30.77 -3.15 5.05
N GLY A 19 -29.71 -3.16 4.25
CA GLY A 19 -29.81 -3.44 2.81
C GLY A 19 -29.97 -4.91 2.43
N ILE A 20 -30.04 -5.80 3.42
CA ILE A 20 -30.48 -7.18 3.26
C ILE A 20 -31.94 -7.28 3.72
N GLU A 21 -32.80 -7.77 2.84
CA GLU A 21 -34.23 -7.88 3.10
C GLU A 21 -34.51 -8.72 4.36
N GLY A 22 -35.42 -8.23 5.21
CA GLY A 22 -35.82 -8.93 6.44
C GLY A 22 -34.93 -8.67 7.67
N PHE A 23 -33.95 -7.76 7.58
CA PHE A 23 -33.08 -7.37 8.68
C PHE A 23 -33.18 -5.88 9.03
N ASN A 24 -33.20 -5.57 10.32
CA ASN A 24 -33.01 -4.22 10.87
C ASN A 24 -31.72 -4.14 11.69
N TYR A 25 -31.30 -2.93 12.04
CA TYR A 25 -30.08 -2.71 12.83
C TYR A 25 -30.11 -3.44 14.19
N SER A 26 -31.27 -3.49 14.86
CA SER A 26 -31.45 -4.21 16.13
C SER A 26 -31.19 -5.72 16.02
N ASP A 27 -31.39 -6.31 14.84
CA ASP A 27 -31.15 -7.74 14.59
C ASP A 27 -29.66 -8.11 14.72
N LEU A 28 -28.74 -7.14 14.54
CA LEU A 28 -27.30 -7.35 14.70
C LEU A 28 -26.89 -7.65 16.16
N PHE A 29 -27.77 -7.37 17.12
CA PHE A 29 -27.56 -7.68 18.54
C PHE A 29 -28.22 -9.00 18.96
N ASN A 30 -28.87 -9.71 18.04
CA ASN A 30 -29.53 -10.99 18.30
C ASN A 30 -28.77 -12.16 17.66
N PRO A 31 -28.22 -13.11 18.45
CA PRO A 31 -27.46 -14.25 17.93
C PRO A 31 -28.20 -15.12 16.91
N THR A 32 -29.51 -15.29 17.05
CA THR A 32 -30.31 -16.10 16.10
C THR A 32 -30.40 -15.39 14.75
N LYS A 33 -30.60 -14.08 14.78
CA LYS A 33 -30.64 -13.25 13.56
C LYS A 33 -29.28 -13.14 12.89
N LEU A 34 -28.20 -13.05 13.67
CA LEU A 34 -26.84 -13.10 13.11
C LEU A 34 -26.57 -14.42 12.38
N LYS A 35 -27.09 -15.54 12.89
CA LYS A 35 -27.03 -16.83 12.19
C LYS A 35 -27.80 -16.78 10.87
N ASP A 36 -29.04 -16.29 10.88
CA ASP A 36 -29.85 -16.14 9.65
C ASP A 36 -29.15 -15.23 8.62
N LEU A 37 -28.47 -14.18 9.09
CA LEU A 37 -27.71 -13.27 8.25
C LEU A 37 -26.49 -13.96 7.63
N ALA A 38 -25.75 -14.75 8.42
CA ALA A 38 -24.64 -15.56 7.93
C ALA A 38 -25.10 -16.60 6.89
N GLU A 39 -26.22 -17.28 7.12
CA GLU A 39 -26.81 -18.21 6.15
C GLU A 39 -27.20 -17.50 4.84
N THR A 40 -27.66 -16.25 4.92
CA THR A 40 -27.95 -15.42 3.73
C THR A 40 -26.68 -15.10 2.95
N PHE A 41 -25.61 -14.72 3.65
CA PHE A 41 -24.29 -14.53 3.04
C PHE A 41 -23.78 -15.81 2.35
N TYR A 42 -23.83 -16.97 3.01
CA TYR A 42 -23.35 -18.23 2.40
C TYR A 42 -24.14 -18.61 1.15
N LYS A 43 -25.47 -18.39 1.12
CA LYS A 43 -26.29 -18.58 -0.09
C LYS A 43 -25.87 -17.66 -1.23
N GLU A 44 -25.52 -16.41 -0.91
CA GLU A 44 -25.04 -15.44 -1.90
C GLU A 44 -23.69 -15.87 -2.49
N VAL A 45 -22.73 -16.31 -1.65
CA VAL A 45 -21.45 -16.87 -2.11
C VAL A 45 -21.71 -18.08 -3.01
N LYS A 46 -22.59 -19.02 -2.62
CA LYS A 46 -22.92 -20.20 -3.44
C LYS A 46 -23.45 -19.85 -4.82
N THR A 47 -24.27 -18.80 -4.90
CA THR A 47 -24.86 -18.33 -6.14
C THR A 47 -23.81 -17.74 -7.08
N GLN A 48 -22.83 -17.02 -6.54
CA GLN A 48 -21.78 -16.37 -7.32
C GLN A 48 -20.59 -17.29 -7.62
N ASN A 49 -20.26 -18.20 -6.71
CA ASN A 49 -19.14 -19.12 -6.79
C ASN A 49 -19.37 -20.36 -5.91
N ALA A 50 -19.92 -21.43 -6.51
CA ALA A 50 -20.25 -22.66 -5.80
C ALA A 50 -19.01 -23.40 -5.24
N GLU A 51 -17.89 -23.39 -5.98
CA GLU A 51 -16.65 -24.04 -5.55
C GLU A 51 -16.06 -23.37 -4.30
N LEU A 52 -16.02 -22.04 -4.28
CA LEU A 52 -15.56 -21.28 -3.13
C LEU A 52 -16.48 -21.46 -1.92
N HIS A 53 -17.80 -21.47 -2.14
CA HIS A 53 -18.77 -21.76 -1.09
C HIS A 53 -18.47 -23.11 -0.42
N ASP A 54 -18.29 -24.16 -1.22
CA ASP A 54 -18.08 -25.50 -0.68
C ASP A 54 -16.76 -25.57 0.12
N ALA A 55 -15.70 -24.93 -0.38
CA ALA A 55 -14.43 -24.82 0.34
C ALA A 55 -14.56 -24.03 1.65
N LEU A 56 -15.27 -22.90 1.63
CA LEU A 56 -15.51 -22.06 2.81
C LEU A 56 -16.34 -22.80 3.86
N MET A 57 -17.39 -23.51 3.46
CA MET A 57 -18.22 -24.28 4.39
C MET A 57 -17.45 -25.43 5.03
N GLN A 58 -16.59 -26.12 4.27
CA GLN A 58 -15.70 -27.15 4.85
C GLN A 58 -14.72 -26.53 5.86
N TYR A 59 -14.14 -25.38 5.53
CA TYR A 59 -13.25 -24.64 6.43
C TYR A 59 -13.98 -24.22 7.72
N ILE A 60 -15.19 -23.65 7.62
CA ILE A 60 -15.98 -23.20 8.79
C ILE A 60 -16.39 -24.40 9.66
N ASN A 61 -16.86 -25.49 9.05
CA ASN A 61 -17.33 -26.68 9.77
C ASN A 61 -16.19 -27.39 10.53
N SER A 62 -14.99 -27.39 9.96
CA SER A 62 -13.77 -27.89 10.61
C SER A 62 -13.10 -26.88 11.53
N ARG A 63 -13.60 -25.63 11.59
CA ARG A 63 -12.94 -24.51 12.30
C ARG A 63 -11.49 -24.29 11.86
N GLY A 64 -11.18 -24.59 10.59
CA GLY A 64 -9.84 -24.52 10.04
C GLY A 64 -8.90 -25.66 10.48
N GLU A 65 -9.39 -26.67 11.20
CA GLU A 65 -8.59 -27.84 11.58
C GLU A 65 -8.19 -28.68 10.36
N ASN A 66 -6.96 -29.20 10.36
CA ASN A 66 -6.40 -30.05 9.30
C ASN A 66 -6.23 -29.36 7.93
N TYR A 67 -6.24 -28.03 7.88
CA TYR A 67 -5.87 -27.29 6.68
C TYR A 67 -4.39 -26.96 6.67
N GLU A 68 -3.75 -27.13 5.51
CA GLU A 68 -2.47 -26.47 5.27
C GLU A 68 -2.68 -24.95 5.31
N GLN A 69 -1.75 -24.24 5.96
CA GLN A 69 -1.85 -22.79 6.18
C GLN A 69 -2.14 -22.01 4.89
N LYS A 70 -1.49 -22.37 3.78
CA LYS A 70 -1.72 -21.71 2.49
C LYS A 70 -3.13 -21.89 1.97
N VAL A 71 -3.70 -23.08 2.15
CA VAL A 71 -5.05 -23.39 1.69
C VAL A 71 -6.06 -22.63 2.54
N SER A 72 -5.89 -22.61 3.87
CA SER A 72 -6.75 -21.80 4.74
C SER A 72 -6.68 -20.31 4.40
N SER A 73 -5.47 -19.77 4.25
CA SER A 73 -5.28 -18.36 3.89
C SER A 73 -5.96 -18.05 2.55
N LYS A 74 -5.78 -18.92 1.55
CA LYS A 74 -6.39 -18.75 0.23
C LYS A 74 -7.93 -18.76 0.28
N ILE A 75 -8.54 -19.71 1.01
CA ILE A 75 -9.99 -19.76 1.18
C ILE A 75 -10.50 -18.46 1.79
N LEU A 76 -9.82 -17.96 2.82
CA LEU A 76 -10.20 -16.73 3.51
C LEU A 76 -10.02 -15.49 2.63
N THR A 77 -8.88 -15.34 1.95
CA THR A 77 -8.62 -14.21 1.05
C THR A 77 -9.55 -14.20 -0.15
N ASP A 78 -9.91 -15.38 -0.68
CA ASP A 78 -10.84 -15.48 -1.80
C ASP A 78 -12.30 -15.20 -1.35
N SER A 79 -12.65 -15.52 -0.09
CA SER A 79 -13.98 -15.27 0.48
C SER A 79 -14.20 -13.83 0.93
N ALA A 80 -13.14 -13.15 1.37
CA ALA A 80 -13.23 -11.82 1.97
C ALA A 80 -13.82 -10.73 1.04
N PRO A 81 -13.55 -10.69 -0.29
CA PRO A 81 -14.22 -9.75 -1.20
C PRO A 81 -15.73 -9.94 -1.27
N TYR A 82 -16.23 -11.18 -1.16
CA TYR A 82 -17.66 -11.45 -1.10
C TYR A 82 -18.27 -10.93 0.20
N LEU A 83 -17.60 -11.16 1.33
CA LEU A 83 -18.05 -10.62 2.62
C LEU A 83 -18.02 -9.09 2.62
N SER A 84 -16.99 -8.49 2.03
CA SER A 84 -16.84 -7.05 1.86
C SER A 84 -18.00 -6.43 1.08
N ASN A 85 -18.36 -7.02 -0.06
CA ASN A 85 -19.54 -6.61 -0.84
C ASN A 85 -20.84 -6.79 -0.05
N PHE A 86 -20.99 -7.92 0.64
CA PHE A 86 -22.18 -8.21 1.45
C PHE A 86 -22.37 -7.19 2.59
N ILE A 87 -21.30 -6.88 3.32
CA ILE A 87 -21.30 -5.87 4.39
C ILE A 87 -21.58 -4.47 3.81
N ALA A 88 -21.01 -4.14 2.65
CA ALA A 88 -21.29 -2.86 2.02
C ALA A 88 -22.77 -2.71 1.65
N LYS A 89 -23.38 -3.76 1.09
CA LYS A 89 -24.82 -3.84 0.83
C LYS A 89 -25.65 -3.77 2.11
N LEU A 90 -25.24 -4.49 3.16
CA LEU A 90 -25.94 -4.49 4.46
C LEU A 90 -26.10 -3.09 5.03
N PHE A 91 -25.08 -2.24 4.89
CA PHE A 91 -25.08 -0.87 5.43
C PHE A 91 -25.33 0.23 4.40
N HIS A 92 -25.63 -0.10 3.14
CA HIS A 92 -25.83 0.87 2.05
C HIS A 92 -24.61 1.76 1.78
N ILE A 93 -23.40 1.18 1.82
CA ILE A 93 -22.11 1.88 1.64
C ILE A 93 -21.32 1.37 0.42
N GLU A 94 -22.00 0.79 -0.57
CA GLU A 94 -21.34 0.25 -1.77
C GLU A 94 -20.59 1.35 -2.55
N ARG A 95 -21.15 2.56 -2.60
CA ARG A 95 -20.53 3.71 -3.26
C ARG A 95 -19.23 4.09 -2.56
N GLU A 96 -19.28 4.29 -1.25
CA GLU A 96 -18.15 4.68 -0.39
C GLU A 96 -17.05 3.62 -0.42
N ARG A 97 -17.43 2.33 -0.38
CA ARG A 97 -16.47 1.21 -0.54
C ARG A 97 -15.75 1.31 -1.89
N ASN A 98 -16.49 1.51 -2.98
CA ASN A 98 -15.90 1.56 -4.32
C ASN A 98 -15.05 2.83 -4.52
N GLU A 99 -15.44 3.96 -3.92
CA GLU A 99 -14.64 5.19 -3.90
C GLU A 99 -13.31 4.97 -3.17
N LEU A 100 -13.33 4.37 -1.97
CA LEU A 100 -12.12 4.06 -1.22
C LEU A 100 -11.21 3.04 -1.94
N LEU A 101 -11.81 2.04 -2.58
CA LEU A 101 -11.07 1.08 -3.42
C LEU A 101 -10.36 1.81 -4.57
N ALA A 102 -11.07 2.71 -5.26
CA ALA A 102 -10.51 3.50 -6.35
C ALA A 102 -9.42 4.46 -5.87
N GLU A 103 -9.59 5.09 -4.71
CA GLU A 103 -8.59 5.95 -4.07
C GLU A 103 -7.30 5.18 -3.77
N ILE A 104 -7.41 3.98 -3.18
CA ILE A 104 -6.25 3.13 -2.91
C ILE A 104 -5.53 2.75 -4.21
N LYS A 105 -6.28 2.35 -5.23
CA LYS A 105 -5.75 1.95 -6.53
C LYS A 105 -5.19 3.12 -7.35
N GLN A 106 -5.56 4.36 -7.03
CA GLN A 106 -5.05 5.53 -7.71
C GLN A 106 -3.54 5.68 -7.54
N ASP A 107 -2.99 5.24 -6.41
CA ASP A 107 -1.55 5.35 -6.11
C ASP A 107 -0.71 4.18 -6.67
N ASP A 108 -1.31 3.18 -7.34
CA ASP A 108 -0.59 2.05 -7.98
C ASP A 108 0.58 2.49 -8.90
N PRO A 109 0.50 3.60 -9.66
CA PRO A 109 1.64 4.10 -10.44
C PRO A 109 2.86 4.48 -9.58
N ILE A 110 2.67 4.93 -8.34
CA ILE A 110 3.77 5.31 -7.42
C ILE A 110 4.64 4.10 -7.11
N TRP A 111 4.05 2.93 -6.90
CA TRP A 111 4.78 1.69 -6.61
C TRP A 111 5.63 1.27 -7.82
N LYS A 112 5.05 1.31 -9.02
CA LYS A 112 5.78 1.06 -10.28
C LYS A 112 6.92 2.06 -10.47
N TYR A 113 6.66 3.33 -10.16
CA TYR A 113 7.65 4.38 -10.26
C TYR A 113 8.79 4.22 -9.24
N LYS A 114 8.50 3.81 -8.00
CA LYS A 114 9.51 3.45 -6.99
C LYS A 114 10.47 2.37 -7.52
N PHE A 115 9.94 1.31 -8.15
CA PHE A 115 10.77 0.30 -8.81
C PHE A 115 11.57 0.87 -9.98
N PHE A 116 10.97 1.73 -10.81
CA PHE A 116 11.67 2.42 -11.90
C PHE A 116 12.85 3.25 -11.37
N VAL A 117 12.66 4.01 -10.30
CA VAL A 117 13.73 4.79 -9.67
C VAL A 117 14.86 3.87 -9.20
N GLN A 118 14.52 2.84 -8.42
CA GLN A 118 15.51 1.93 -7.80
C GLN A 118 16.24 1.06 -8.82
N ARG A 119 15.58 0.66 -9.91
CA ARG A 119 16.10 -0.31 -10.88
C ARG A 119 16.67 0.31 -12.14
N ARG A 120 16.23 1.52 -12.52
CA ARG A 120 16.69 2.23 -13.72
C ARG A 120 17.41 3.52 -13.37
N ALA A 121 16.71 4.49 -12.79
CA ALA A 121 17.24 5.85 -12.59
C ALA A 121 18.56 5.85 -11.81
N ILE A 122 18.55 5.33 -10.57
CA ILE A 122 19.73 5.37 -9.67
C ILE A 122 20.78 4.30 -9.98
N LYS A 123 20.50 3.41 -10.95
CA LYS A 123 21.51 2.48 -11.49
C LYS A 123 22.25 3.08 -12.68
N LYS A 124 21.55 3.87 -13.50
CA LYS A 124 22.10 4.52 -14.69
C LYS A 124 22.86 5.80 -14.35
N PHE A 125 22.34 6.55 -13.39
CA PHE A 125 22.97 7.75 -12.85
C PHE A 125 23.44 7.46 -11.42
N ASN A 126 24.59 7.99 -11.04
CA ASN A 126 25.19 7.80 -9.71
C ASN A 126 25.36 9.16 -9.01
N ALA A 127 25.76 9.14 -7.73
CA ALA A 127 25.88 10.35 -6.93
C ALA A 127 26.89 11.39 -7.49
N ASP A 128 27.85 10.94 -8.29
CA ASP A 128 28.88 11.81 -8.85
C ASP A 128 28.37 12.52 -10.12
N ASN A 129 27.74 11.78 -11.04
CA ASN A 129 27.33 12.30 -12.35
C ASN A 129 26.03 13.15 -12.31
N VAL A 130 25.24 13.07 -11.24
CA VAL A 130 24.08 13.95 -11.06
C VAL A 130 24.45 15.41 -10.80
N ASN A 131 25.73 15.71 -10.52
CA ASN A 131 26.19 17.09 -10.38
C ASN A 131 26.32 17.81 -11.72
N ASP A 132 26.54 17.07 -12.80
CA ASP A 132 26.64 17.61 -14.15
C ASP A 132 25.27 17.84 -14.81
N LEU A 133 24.20 17.37 -14.16
CA LEU A 133 22.82 17.53 -14.64
C LEU A 133 22.16 18.78 -14.05
N ASP A 134 21.55 19.59 -14.92
CA ASP A 134 20.76 20.75 -14.51
C ASP A 134 19.37 20.33 -14.04
N TYR A 135 19.16 20.37 -12.72
CA TYR A 135 17.88 20.05 -12.09
C TYR A 135 16.73 20.95 -12.57
N ASN A 136 16.98 22.24 -12.77
CA ASN A 136 15.95 23.19 -13.17
C ASN A 136 15.54 22.95 -14.62
N GLU A 137 16.50 22.68 -15.50
CA GLU A 137 16.26 22.34 -16.89
C GLU A 137 15.42 21.06 -17.02
N LEU A 138 15.81 19.99 -16.32
CA LEU A 138 15.08 18.72 -16.27
C LEU A 138 13.67 18.90 -15.70
N THR A 139 13.52 19.67 -14.62
CA THR A 139 12.22 19.96 -14.01
C THR A 139 11.31 20.73 -14.96
N TRP A 140 11.87 21.69 -15.70
CA TRP A 140 11.11 22.47 -16.68
C TRP A 140 10.65 21.59 -17.85
N ALA A 141 11.53 20.76 -18.39
CA ALA A 141 11.17 19.83 -19.47
C ALA A 141 10.09 18.83 -19.05
N LEU A 142 10.14 18.31 -17.82
CA LEU A 142 9.09 17.43 -17.30
C LEU A 142 7.74 18.15 -17.17
N LYS A 143 7.75 19.44 -16.76
CA LYS A 143 6.55 20.28 -16.72
C LYS A 143 5.98 20.55 -18.11
N GLU A 144 6.83 20.84 -19.10
CA GLU A 144 6.42 21.04 -20.50
C GLU A 144 5.75 19.79 -21.07
N LEU A 145 6.38 18.62 -20.87
CA LEU A 145 5.83 17.31 -21.26
C LEU A 145 4.45 17.08 -20.62
N ARG A 146 4.36 17.27 -19.30
CA ARG A 146 3.11 17.09 -18.54
C ARG A 146 2.00 17.99 -19.07
N ASN A 147 2.27 19.28 -19.20
CA ASN A 147 1.25 20.27 -19.57
C ASN A 147 0.76 20.13 -21.01
N THR A 148 1.63 19.69 -21.92
CA THR A 148 1.32 19.63 -23.35
C THR A 148 0.63 18.32 -23.74
N SER A 149 1.06 17.20 -23.14
CA SER A 149 0.72 15.85 -23.63
C SER A 149 0.11 14.92 -22.60
N PHE A 150 0.18 15.24 -21.31
CA PHE A 150 -0.39 14.43 -20.22
C PHE A 150 -1.30 15.27 -19.31
N SER A 151 -2.19 16.04 -19.92
CA SER A 151 -3.08 16.97 -19.21
C SER A 151 -4.06 16.27 -18.25
N ASP A 152 -4.36 15.00 -18.48
CA ASP A 152 -5.14 14.15 -17.58
C ASP A 152 -4.50 13.97 -16.20
N THR A 153 -3.18 14.17 -16.11
CA THR A 153 -2.42 14.07 -14.85
C THR A 153 -2.37 15.39 -14.08
N LEU A 154 -2.89 16.50 -14.61
CA LEU A 154 -2.82 17.81 -13.96
C LEU A 154 -3.62 17.89 -12.65
N ARG A 155 -4.63 17.02 -12.48
CA ARG A 155 -5.42 16.91 -11.25
C ARG A 155 -4.67 16.25 -10.09
N PHE A 156 -3.57 15.55 -10.37
CA PHE A 156 -2.78 14.84 -9.36
C PHE A 156 -1.70 15.73 -8.75
N ASP A 157 -1.27 15.37 -7.54
CA ASP A 157 -0.03 15.90 -6.98
C ASP A 157 1.19 15.56 -7.86
N GLU A 158 2.31 16.22 -7.61
CA GLU A 158 3.49 16.09 -8.47
C GLU A 158 4.07 14.67 -8.52
N GLU A 159 4.03 13.93 -7.40
CA GLU A 159 4.56 12.57 -7.32
C GLU A 159 3.70 11.63 -8.15
N LEU A 160 2.39 11.61 -7.88
CA LEU A 160 1.47 10.75 -8.60
C LEU A 160 1.40 11.08 -10.09
N ALA A 161 1.47 12.37 -10.47
CA ALA A 161 1.50 12.76 -11.88
C ALA A 161 2.75 12.23 -12.58
N THR A 162 3.92 12.40 -11.97
CA THR A 162 5.19 11.91 -12.53
C THR A 162 5.16 10.39 -12.65
N ALA A 163 4.76 9.71 -11.58
CA ALA A 163 4.64 8.26 -11.54
C ALA A 163 3.67 7.72 -12.60
N THR A 164 2.53 8.39 -12.81
CA THR A 164 1.54 8.02 -13.83
C THR A 164 2.11 8.13 -15.24
N ILE A 165 2.80 9.24 -15.55
CA ILE A 165 3.46 9.42 -16.86
C ILE A 165 4.50 8.33 -17.07
N THR A 166 5.36 8.08 -16.08
CA THR A 166 6.39 7.04 -16.16
C THR A 166 5.80 5.65 -16.34
N ALA A 167 4.75 5.29 -15.60
CA ALA A 167 4.11 3.99 -15.71
C ALA A 167 3.54 3.74 -17.13
N LYS A 168 2.88 4.74 -17.72
CA LYS A 168 2.38 4.67 -19.11
C LYS A 168 3.53 4.50 -20.12
N LEU A 169 4.63 5.22 -19.92
CA LEU A 169 5.81 5.13 -20.80
C LEU A 169 6.53 3.78 -20.69
N VAL A 170 6.65 3.22 -19.48
CA VAL A 170 7.25 1.90 -19.26
C VAL A 170 6.39 0.79 -19.88
N GLU A 171 5.06 0.86 -19.75
CA GLU A 171 4.15 -0.07 -20.42
C GLU A 171 4.34 -0.03 -21.94
N LEU A 172 4.38 1.17 -22.52
CA LEU A 172 4.59 1.35 -23.95
C LEU A 172 5.98 0.85 -24.41
N GLU A 173 7.03 1.14 -23.66
CA GLU A 173 8.39 0.63 -23.93
C GLU A 173 8.41 -0.91 -23.94
N GLU A 174 7.76 -1.54 -22.96
CA GLU A 174 7.69 -3.00 -22.85
C GLU A 174 6.97 -3.63 -24.05
N LEU A 175 5.81 -3.08 -24.44
CA LEU A 175 5.04 -3.56 -25.59
C LEU A 175 5.82 -3.42 -26.91
N LEU A 176 6.45 -2.27 -27.13
CA LEU A 176 7.27 -2.01 -28.32
C LEU A 176 8.50 -2.93 -28.37
N THR A 177 9.18 -3.12 -27.23
CA THR A 177 10.37 -3.98 -27.16
C THR A 177 10.05 -5.45 -27.41
N LYS A 178 8.87 -5.91 -26.98
CA LYS A 178 8.40 -7.29 -27.19
C LYS A 178 7.64 -7.49 -28.49
N GLU A 179 7.54 -6.46 -29.34
CA GLU A 179 6.76 -6.46 -30.59
C GLU A 179 5.30 -6.94 -30.39
N GLN A 180 4.70 -6.54 -29.26
CA GLN A 180 3.34 -6.90 -28.90
C GLN A 180 2.32 -5.88 -29.43
N GLU A 181 1.07 -6.30 -29.58
CA GLU A 181 -0.02 -5.41 -29.97
C GLU A 181 -0.22 -4.30 -28.93
N LEU A 182 -0.24 -3.05 -29.39
CA LEU A 182 -0.41 -1.90 -28.52
C LEU A 182 -1.84 -1.84 -27.96
N THR A 183 -1.96 -1.72 -26.64
CA THR A 183 -3.22 -1.40 -25.96
C THR A 183 -3.70 0.00 -26.35
N GLU A 184 -5.00 0.29 -26.17
CA GLU A 184 -5.54 1.64 -26.43
C GLU A 184 -4.88 2.72 -25.55
N SER A 185 -4.52 2.37 -24.31
CA SER A 185 -3.72 3.21 -23.41
C SER A 185 -2.33 3.49 -23.99
N ALA A 186 -1.65 2.46 -24.49
CA ALA A 186 -0.32 2.58 -25.09
C ALA A 186 -0.35 3.43 -26.38
N LYS A 187 -1.35 3.24 -27.26
CA LYS A 187 -1.55 4.07 -28.46
C LYS A 187 -1.77 5.55 -28.10
N THR A 188 -2.57 5.81 -27.07
CA THR A 188 -2.82 7.18 -26.57
C THR A 188 -1.53 7.81 -26.05
N THR A 189 -0.73 7.04 -25.31
CA THR A 189 0.57 7.48 -24.78
C THR A 189 1.56 7.77 -25.90
N LEU A 190 1.65 6.91 -26.92
CA LEU A 190 2.51 7.12 -28.07
C LEU A 190 2.15 8.43 -28.81
N LYS A 191 0.86 8.64 -29.08
CA LYS A 191 0.36 9.88 -29.69
C LYS A 191 0.68 11.11 -28.84
N ALA A 192 0.62 10.98 -27.52
CA ALA A 192 0.98 12.05 -26.59
C ALA A 192 2.47 12.43 -26.70
N ILE A 193 3.38 11.45 -26.82
CA ILE A 193 4.83 11.70 -27.02
C ILE A 193 5.07 12.36 -28.38
N GLN A 194 4.46 11.85 -29.45
CA GLN A 194 4.57 12.45 -30.78
C GLN A 194 4.11 13.92 -30.78
N THR A 195 2.96 14.19 -30.13
CA THR A 195 2.44 15.54 -29.95
C THR A 195 3.39 16.43 -29.14
N ALA A 196 4.03 15.87 -28.09
CA ALA A 196 5.01 16.59 -27.27
C ALA A 196 6.18 17.00 -28.16
N TYR A 197 6.78 16.06 -28.87
CA TYR A 197 7.92 16.30 -29.74
C TYR A 197 7.63 17.37 -30.80
N ASP A 198 6.51 17.25 -31.52
CA ASP A 198 6.15 18.19 -32.58
C ASP A 198 5.96 19.62 -32.08
N ARG A 199 5.35 19.79 -30.90
CA ARG A 199 5.04 21.10 -30.31
C ARG A 199 6.20 21.70 -29.52
N LEU A 200 7.06 20.86 -28.95
CA LEU A 200 8.08 21.25 -27.99
C LEU A 200 9.50 21.13 -28.56
N LYS A 201 9.68 20.87 -29.86
CA LYS A 201 11.01 20.69 -30.50
C LYS A 201 12.04 21.78 -30.16
N ASP A 202 11.61 23.04 -30.08
CA ASP A 202 12.47 24.20 -29.83
C ASP A 202 12.53 24.60 -28.34
N SER A 203 11.75 23.94 -27.50
CA SER A 203 11.70 24.15 -26.05
C SER A 203 12.81 23.40 -25.31
N THR A 204 12.83 23.52 -23.99
CA THR A 204 13.78 22.78 -23.14
C THR A 204 13.58 21.27 -23.26
N PHE A 205 12.31 20.81 -23.28
CA PHE A 205 12.00 19.39 -23.52
C PHE A 205 12.58 18.89 -24.84
N GLY A 206 12.36 19.61 -25.94
CA GLY A 206 12.81 19.19 -27.26
C GLY A 206 14.33 19.09 -27.39
N LYS A 207 15.06 20.02 -26.75
CA LYS A 207 16.54 20.00 -26.70
C LYS A 207 17.05 18.79 -25.93
N LEU A 208 16.58 18.57 -24.70
CA LEU A 208 16.98 17.44 -23.88
C LEU A 208 16.59 16.11 -24.51
N PHE A 209 15.38 16.02 -25.06
CA PHE A 209 14.90 14.85 -25.80
C PHE A 209 15.84 14.52 -26.96
N SER A 210 16.21 15.51 -27.78
CA SER A 210 17.09 15.31 -28.93
C SER A 210 18.48 14.85 -28.51
N ASN A 211 19.02 15.43 -27.44
CA ASN A 211 20.30 15.02 -26.85
C ASN A 211 20.27 13.56 -26.41
N TYR A 212 19.24 13.16 -25.65
CA TYR A 212 19.11 11.78 -25.20
C TYR A 212 18.83 10.80 -26.34
N ALA A 213 18.07 11.20 -27.36
CA ALA A 213 17.81 10.37 -28.54
C ALA A 213 19.09 10.03 -29.31
N MET A 214 20.07 10.94 -29.38
CA MET A 214 21.36 10.67 -30.03
C MET A 214 22.20 9.59 -29.31
N GLU A 215 21.95 9.37 -28.03
CA GLU A 215 22.68 8.40 -27.20
C GLU A 215 22.01 7.02 -27.12
N ILE A 216 20.87 6.82 -27.79
CA ILE A 216 20.04 5.61 -27.68
C ILE A 216 20.10 4.83 -29.00
N GLU A 217 20.48 3.56 -28.90
CA GLU A 217 20.49 2.62 -30.04
C GLU A 217 19.09 2.02 -30.27
N ALA A 218 18.14 2.87 -30.68
CA ALA A 218 16.80 2.47 -31.09
C ALA A 218 16.32 3.33 -32.27
N THR A 219 15.24 2.92 -32.93
CA THR A 219 14.64 3.67 -34.05
C THR A 219 13.13 3.80 -33.88
N GLY A 220 12.54 4.70 -34.67
CA GLY A 220 11.09 4.88 -34.73
C GLY A 220 10.46 5.24 -33.38
N GLU A 221 9.33 4.60 -33.07
CA GLU A 221 8.53 4.85 -31.87
C GLU A 221 9.28 4.49 -30.59
N LEU A 222 10.06 3.39 -30.60
CA LEU A 222 10.82 2.94 -29.44
C LEU A 222 11.87 3.98 -29.01
N LEU A 223 12.55 4.61 -29.98
CA LEU A 223 13.51 5.69 -29.70
C LEU A 223 12.83 6.86 -28.99
N GLN A 224 11.63 7.26 -29.42
CA GLN A 224 10.92 8.39 -28.81
C GLN A 224 10.54 8.09 -27.35
N VAL A 225 10.08 6.87 -27.08
CA VAL A 225 9.71 6.44 -25.73
C VAL A 225 10.96 6.39 -24.83
N GLN A 226 12.03 5.77 -25.30
CA GLN A 226 13.27 5.63 -24.54
C GLN A 226 13.96 6.97 -24.27
N ALA A 227 13.94 7.91 -25.22
CA ALA A 227 14.47 9.27 -25.02
C ALA A 227 13.68 10.03 -23.94
N THR A 228 12.34 9.92 -23.97
CA THR A 228 11.47 10.51 -22.95
C THR A 228 11.70 9.87 -21.58
N LEU A 229 11.83 8.55 -21.52
CA LEU A 229 12.15 7.84 -20.29
C LEU A 229 13.53 8.23 -19.75
N LYS A 230 14.55 8.40 -20.60
CA LYS A 230 15.90 8.82 -20.18
C LYS A 230 15.90 10.20 -19.53
N LEU A 231 15.07 11.12 -20.01
CA LEU A 231 14.84 12.41 -19.36
C LEU A 231 14.27 12.24 -17.94
N ILE A 232 13.26 11.38 -17.79
CA ILE A 232 12.66 11.09 -16.48
C ILE A 232 13.66 10.37 -15.57
N GLU A 233 14.46 9.43 -16.09
CA GLU A 233 15.53 8.75 -15.34
C GLU A 233 16.54 9.77 -14.78
N ALA A 234 16.98 10.71 -15.60
CA ALA A 234 17.91 11.78 -15.21
C ALA A 234 17.29 12.67 -14.12
N TRP A 235 16.06 13.16 -14.33
CA TRP A 235 15.36 13.99 -13.36
C TRP A 235 15.15 13.26 -12.02
N SER A 236 14.73 11.99 -12.09
CA SER A 236 14.49 11.15 -10.91
C SER A 236 15.78 10.92 -10.12
N ALA A 237 16.89 10.65 -10.82
CA ALA A 237 18.18 10.42 -10.17
C ALA A 237 18.69 11.68 -9.46
N VAL A 238 18.63 12.84 -10.11
CA VAL A 238 19.00 14.12 -9.49
C VAL A 238 18.13 14.38 -8.25
N SER A 239 16.81 14.16 -8.37
CA SER A 239 15.87 14.37 -7.26
C SER A 239 16.15 13.43 -6.08
N PHE A 240 16.46 12.16 -6.37
CA PHE A 240 16.81 11.14 -5.39
C PHE A 240 18.11 11.46 -4.66
N PHE A 241 19.21 11.68 -5.39
CA PHE A 241 20.54 11.88 -4.78
C PHE A 241 20.69 13.25 -4.10
N LYS A 242 20.12 14.31 -4.68
CA LYS A 242 20.13 15.66 -4.08
C LYS A 242 19.00 15.89 -3.07
N LYS A 243 18.12 14.89 -2.88
CA LYS A 243 16.98 14.93 -1.93
C LYS A 243 16.12 16.19 -2.12
N THR A 244 15.80 16.53 -3.36
CA THR A 244 15.03 17.74 -3.67
C THR A 244 13.55 17.61 -3.34
N LYS A 245 13.08 16.37 -3.11
CA LYS A 245 11.70 16.00 -2.82
C LYS A 245 11.69 14.92 -1.73
N ASP A 246 10.68 14.98 -0.87
CA ASP A 246 10.38 13.97 0.16
C ASP A 246 9.23 13.09 -0.34
N TRP A 247 9.47 12.38 -1.45
CA TRP A 247 8.48 11.53 -2.13
C TRP A 247 8.65 10.09 -1.73
N ILE A 248 7.54 9.38 -1.50
CA ILE A 248 7.48 7.96 -1.12
C ILE A 248 8.29 7.07 -2.08
N SER A 249 8.21 7.38 -3.37
CA SER A 249 8.96 6.72 -4.45
C SER A 249 10.48 6.89 -4.38
N PHE A 250 10.99 7.85 -3.60
CA PHE A 250 12.43 8.06 -3.34
C PHE A 250 12.90 7.49 -1.99
N HIS A 251 12.00 7.02 -1.13
CA HIS A 251 12.42 6.38 0.12
C HIS A 251 13.04 5.01 -0.14
N THR A 252 14.16 4.77 0.52
CA THR A 252 14.89 3.50 0.50
C THR A 252 15.12 3.03 1.94
N PRO A 253 14.63 1.82 2.31
CA PRO A 253 14.84 1.28 3.64
C PRO A 253 16.34 1.11 3.92
N ARG A 254 16.79 1.62 5.07
CA ARG A 254 18.19 1.52 5.52
C ARG A 254 18.32 0.39 6.53
N THR A 255 19.51 -0.15 6.70
CA THR A 255 19.76 -1.11 7.78
C THR A 255 19.65 -0.40 9.13
N LEU A 256 18.93 -1.01 10.08
CA LEU A 256 18.82 -0.48 11.44
C LEU A 256 20.17 -0.50 12.14
N ASP A 257 20.48 0.61 12.82
CA ASP A 257 21.57 0.69 13.78
C ASP A 257 21.01 0.50 15.18
N TYR A 258 21.19 -0.70 15.74
CA TYR A 258 20.72 -1.05 17.09
C TYR A 258 21.40 -0.24 18.20
N GLN A 259 22.53 0.42 17.93
CA GLN A 259 23.19 1.33 18.87
C GLN A 259 22.63 2.75 18.81
N HIS A 260 21.87 3.10 17.76
CA HIS A 260 21.35 4.44 17.50
C HIS A 260 19.87 4.43 17.09
N LEU A 261 19.04 3.58 17.74
CA LEU A 261 17.60 3.49 17.47
C LEU A 261 16.82 4.76 17.82
N VAL A 262 17.36 5.59 18.71
CA VAL A 262 16.77 6.86 19.13
C VAL A 262 17.69 7.99 18.68
N HIS A 263 17.24 8.78 17.70
CA HIS A 263 18.00 9.92 17.18
C HIS A 263 17.95 11.08 18.17
N ILE A 264 19.05 11.27 18.89
CA ILE A 264 19.25 12.37 19.85
C ILE A 264 20.23 13.41 19.30
N THR A 265 20.07 14.65 19.74
CA THR A 265 21.04 15.72 19.63
C THR A 265 21.65 15.99 21.00
N ARG A 266 22.91 16.43 21.04
CA ARG A 266 23.58 16.87 22.27
C ARG A 266 23.85 18.37 22.16
N PRO A 267 22.92 19.23 22.61
CA PRO A 267 23.00 20.67 22.36
C PRO A 267 24.08 21.39 23.18
N LEU A 268 24.64 20.73 24.21
CA LEU A 268 25.61 21.32 25.13
C LEU A 268 26.92 20.53 25.12
N ASP A 269 27.95 21.03 24.43
CA ASP A 269 29.26 20.37 24.30
C ASP A 269 29.92 20.06 25.66
N LYS A 270 29.70 20.93 26.65
CA LYS A 270 30.27 20.80 28.00
C LYS A 270 29.48 19.88 28.94
N LEU A 271 28.29 19.45 28.53
CA LEU A 271 27.41 18.58 29.32
C LEU A 271 26.90 17.47 28.43
N GLN A 272 27.71 16.42 28.27
CA GLN A 272 27.38 15.32 27.37
C GLN A 272 26.02 14.70 27.69
N GLU A 273 25.62 14.62 28.96
CA GLU A 273 24.33 14.03 29.37
C GLU A 273 23.10 14.87 28.99
N ALA A 274 23.29 16.10 28.53
CA ALA A 274 22.20 16.87 27.94
C ALA A 274 21.85 16.26 26.58
N MET A 275 20.76 15.50 26.55
CA MET A 275 20.19 14.90 25.34
C MET A 275 18.88 15.62 25.00
N ASN A 276 18.69 15.91 23.72
CA ASN A 276 17.44 16.46 23.20
C ASN A 276 17.03 15.69 21.93
N PHE A 277 15.77 15.78 21.54
CA PHE A 277 15.36 15.33 20.20
C PHE A 277 15.59 16.44 19.18
N THR A 278 15.50 16.11 17.90
CA THR A 278 15.37 17.12 16.84
C THR A 278 14.07 17.91 17.04
N GLU A 279 14.03 19.18 16.63
CA GLU A 279 12.83 20.03 16.83
C GLU A 279 11.55 19.40 16.28
N ASN A 280 11.64 18.73 15.13
CA ASN A 280 10.50 18.04 14.48
C ASN A 280 9.96 16.85 15.28
N HIS A 281 10.73 16.31 16.24
CA HIS A 281 10.31 15.22 17.11
C HIS A 281 9.85 15.69 18.49
N LEU A 282 10.05 16.97 18.82
CA LEU A 282 9.58 17.55 20.08
C LEU A 282 8.09 17.87 19.98
N ARG A 283 7.27 17.08 20.67
CA ARG A 283 5.82 17.30 20.77
C ARG A 283 5.50 17.99 22.10
N ARG A 284 4.94 19.19 22.05
CA ARG A 284 4.41 19.84 23.25
C ARG A 284 3.13 19.12 23.67
N ARG A 285 3.13 18.51 24.86
CA ARG A 285 1.92 17.88 25.41
C ARG A 285 0.95 18.98 25.88
N ASP A 286 -0.23 19.03 25.27
CA ASP A 286 -1.37 19.81 25.75
C ASP A 286 -2.60 18.88 25.88
N GLY A 287 -3.13 18.74 27.10
CA GLY A 287 -4.23 17.84 27.43
C GLY A 287 -3.90 16.33 27.32
N PHE A 288 -4.95 15.53 27.07
CA PHE A 288 -4.90 14.06 27.04
C PHE A 288 -5.27 13.43 25.69
N LYS A 289 -5.43 14.25 24.64
CA LYS A 289 -5.68 13.75 23.28
C LYS A 289 -4.44 13.02 22.75
N LEU A 290 -4.68 12.11 21.80
CA LEU A 290 -3.60 11.49 21.04
C LEU A 290 -2.85 12.59 20.27
N THR A 291 -1.54 12.65 20.45
CA THR A 291 -0.64 13.63 19.79
C THR A 291 0.17 13.00 18.66
N ASP A 292 -0.20 11.80 18.25
CA ASP A 292 0.40 11.08 17.13
C ASP A 292 -0.56 11.14 15.93
N GLU A 293 -0.10 11.73 14.83
CA GLU A 293 -0.92 11.91 13.63
C GLU A 293 -1.15 10.59 12.87
N GLY A 294 -0.30 9.58 13.13
CA GLY A 294 -0.32 8.32 12.41
C GLY A 294 0.19 8.46 10.97
N ALA A 295 0.18 7.35 10.24
CA ALA A 295 0.49 7.36 8.82
C ALA A 295 -0.71 7.83 8.01
N THR A 296 -0.46 8.61 6.97
CA THR A 296 -1.42 8.88 5.90
C THR A 296 -1.79 7.59 5.17
N LEU A 297 -2.85 7.64 4.35
CA LEU A 297 -3.23 6.50 3.51
C LEU A 297 -2.08 6.08 2.60
N ARG A 298 -1.42 7.03 1.92
CA ARG A 298 -0.32 6.75 0.99
C ARG A 298 0.90 6.15 1.69
N GLU A 299 1.29 6.65 2.86
CA GLU A 299 2.37 6.07 3.66
C GLU A 299 2.03 4.63 4.10
N SER A 300 0.79 4.41 4.55
CA SER A 300 0.33 3.06 4.93
C SER A 300 0.36 2.09 3.74
N LEU A 301 -0.04 2.56 2.55
CA LEU A 301 0.01 1.76 1.32
C LEU A 301 1.44 1.49 0.87
N ALA A 302 2.38 2.41 1.12
CA ALA A 302 3.80 2.20 0.83
C ALA A 302 4.41 1.08 1.67
N GLU A 303 4.02 0.98 2.95
CA GLU A 303 4.41 -0.13 3.83
C GLU A 303 3.79 -1.46 3.38
N ILE A 304 2.54 -1.42 2.88
CA ILE A 304 1.86 -2.60 2.33
C ILE A 304 2.53 -3.06 1.04
N ASP A 305 2.88 -2.16 0.13
CA ASP A 305 3.62 -2.47 -1.11
C ASP A 305 5.01 -3.05 -0.80
N TYR A 306 5.65 -2.62 0.29
CA TYR A 306 6.92 -3.19 0.72
C TYR A 306 6.77 -4.62 1.29
N CYS A 307 5.58 -5.01 1.75
CA CYS A 307 5.32 -6.34 2.26
C CYS A 307 5.46 -7.40 1.16
N MET A 308 6.21 -8.47 1.43
CA MET A 308 6.43 -9.57 0.48
C MET A 308 5.24 -10.54 0.34
N ILE A 309 4.13 -10.27 1.04
CA ILE A 309 2.95 -11.15 1.14
C ILE A 309 3.37 -12.60 1.43
N CYS A 310 3.91 -12.81 2.63
CA CYS A 310 4.67 -14.02 2.97
C CYS A 310 3.81 -15.28 3.17
N HIS A 311 2.51 -15.15 3.45
CA HIS A 311 1.62 -16.28 3.71
C HIS A 311 1.50 -17.24 2.52
N GLU A 312 1.58 -16.74 1.28
CA GLU A 312 1.59 -17.58 0.05
C GLU A 312 2.75 -18.58 0.02
N ARG A 313 3.79 -18.31 0.82
CA ARG A 313 5.00 -19.12 0.94
C ARG A 313 5.13 -19.83 2.28
N SER A 314 4.15 -19.70 3.19
CA SER A 314 4.21 -20.20 4.58
C SER A 314 5.47 -19.70 5.32
N LYS A 315 5.76 -18.40 5.16
CA LYS A 315 6.94 -17.73 5.73
C LYS A 315 6.56 -16.41 6.40
N ASP A 316 5.32 -16.28 6.82
CA ASP A 316 4.72 -15.14 7.51
C ASP A 316 5.17 -15.06 8.98
N SER A 317 6.45 -14.80 9.18
CA SER A 317 7.04 -14.68 10.51
C SER A 317 6.49 -13.51 11.34
N CYS A 318 5.81 -12.54 10.71
CA CYS A 318 5.08 -11.51 11.44
C CYS A 318 3.87 -12.08 12.21
N SER A 319 3.28 -13.18 11.74
CA SER A 319 2.25 -13.93 12.45
C SER A 319 2.91 -14.97 13.36
N THR A 320 3.67 -15.89 12.78
CA THR A 320 4.13 -17.12 13.45
C THR A 320 5.49 -17.03 14.17
N GLY A 321 6.18 -15.90 14.07
CA GLY A 321 7.50 -15.71 14.67
C GLY A 321 8.68 -16.21 13.83
N MET A 322 9.90 -15.90 14.29
CA MET A 322 11.14 -16.36 13.68
C MET A 322 11.79 -17.42 14.56
N HIS A 323 12.11 -18.57 13.97
CA HIS A 323 12.68 -19.72 14.68
C HIS A 323 14.09 -20.10 14.18
N GLU A 324 14.91 -20.63 15.08
CA GLU A 324 16.18 -21.27 14.78
C GLU A 324 15.95 -22.68 14.21
N LYS A 325 17.02 -23.31 13.70
CA LYS A 325 16.92 -24.67 13.12
C LYS A 325 16.52 -25.73 14.14
N ASP A 326 16.77 -25.49 15.42
CA ASP A 326 16.37 -26.36 16.54
C ASP A 326 14.93 -26.12 17.01
N GLY A 327 14.20 -25.19 16.38
CA GLY A 327 12.84 -24.83 16.73
C GLY A 327 12.72 -23.80 17.86
N SER A 328 13.82 -23.34 18.44
CA SER A 328 13.79 -22.27 19.44
C SER A 328 13.49 -20.91 18.81
N VAL A 329 12.83 -20.02 19.55
CA VAL A 329 12.50 -18.67 19.07
C VAL A 329 13.77 -17.82 18.98
N LYS A 330 13.98 -17.18 17.82
CA LYS A 330 15.11 -16.28 17.57
C LYS A 330 15.07 -15.06 18.47
N ARG A 331 16.25 -14.47 18.69
CA ARG A 331 16.39 -13.18 19.37
C ARG A 331 17.07 -12.16 18.46
N ASN A 332 16.62 -10.92 18.54
CA ASN A 332 17.29 -9.80 17.88
C ASN A 332 18.57 -9.39 18.63
N PRO A 333 19.38 -8.45 18.10
CA PRO A 333 20.61 -7.99 18.75
C PRO A 333 20.43 -7.38 20.16
N LEU A 334 19.21 -6.99 20.54
CA LEU A 334 18.88 -6.51 21.89
C LEU A 334 18.44 -7.63 22.84
N GLY A 335 18.44 -8.88 22.38
CA GLY A 335 17.98 -10.04 23.13
C GLY A 335 16.46 -10.21 23.17
N ILE A 336 15.70 -9.42 22.42
CA ILE A 336 14.23 -9.52 22.36
C ILE A 336 13.84 -10.74 21.51
N LYS A 337 12.93 -11.57 22.01
CA LYS A 337 12.42 -12.73 21.27
C LYS A 337 11.54 -12.30 20.10
N LEU A 338 11.61 -13.04 19.01
CA LEU A 338 10.88 -12.79 17.79
C LEU A 338 9.69 -13.77 17.67
N GLU A 339 8.75 -13.70 18.60
CA GLU A 339 7.64 -14.66 18.74
C GLU A 339 6.53 -14.50 17.67
N GLY A 340 6.43 -13.34 17.02
CA GLY A 340 5.34 -13.05 16.07
C GLY A 340 4.19 -12.32 16.73
N CYS A 341 3.00 -12.40 16.13
CA CYS A 341 1.80 -11.82 16.71
C CYS A 341 1.28 -12.75 17.82
N PRO A 342 1.01 -12.25 19.05
CA PRO A 342 0.47 -13.09 20.13
C PRO A 342 -0.89 -13.74 19.83
N LEU A 343 -1.60 -13.26 18.79
CA LEU A 343 -2.89 -13.78 18.36
C LEU A 343 -2.80 -14.53 17.03
N ASP A 344 -1.58 -14.74 16.50
CA ASP A 344 -1.35 -15.35 15.18
C ASP A 344 -2.15 -14.66 14.05
N GLU A 345 -2.34 -13.34 14.15
CA GLU A 345 -3.13 -12.56 13.20
C GLU A 345 -2.68 -12.76 11.75
N LYS A 346 -3.64 -12.84 10.84
CA LYS A 346 -3.46 -12.94 9.39
C LYS A 346 -3.03 -11.61 8.75
N ILE A 347 -1.89 -11.08 9.20
CA ILE A 347 -1.37 -9.76 8.81
C ILE A 347 -1.05 -9.71 7.32
N SER A 348 -0.45 -10.78 6.78
CA SER A 348 -0.04 -10.81 5.38
C SER A 348 -1.23 -10.89 4.43
N GLU A 349 -2.29 -11.58 4.82
CA GLU A 349 -3.55 -11.70 4.10
C GLU A 349 -4.33 -10.38 4.15
N MET A 350 -4.36 -9.72 5.33
CA MET A 350 -4.91 -8.37 5.49
C MET A 350 -4.20 -7.38 4.54
N HIS A 351 -2.85 -7.40 4.50
CA HIS A 351 -2.06 -6.55 3.60
C HIS A 351 -2.37 -6.83 2.13
N LEU A 352 -2.52 -8.11 1.74
CA LEU A 352 -2.90 -8.49 0.39
C LEU A 352 -4.22 -7.83 -0.04
N LEU A 353 -5.27 -7.97 0.78
CA LEU A 353 -6.58 -7.38 0.45
C LEU A 353 -6.56 -5.85 0.49
N LYS A 354 -5.87 -5.25 1.46
CA LYS A 354 -5.75 -3.79 1.53
C LYS A 354 -5.01 -3.23 0.32
N GLY A 355 -3.94 -3.88 -0.14
CA GLY A 355 -3.22 -3.51 -1.37
C GLY A 355 -4.03 -3.74 -2.66
N GLN A 356 -5.01 -4.64 -2.62
CA GLN A 356 -6.02 -4.80 -3.68
C GLN A 356 -7.15 -3.75 -3.60
N GLY A 357 -7.13 -2.89 -2.58
CA GLY A 357 -8.12 -1.83 -2.36
C GLY A 357 -9.31 -2.25 -1.48
N ASP A 358 -9.42 -3.53 -1.10
CA ASP A 358 -10.54 -4.02 -0.30
C ASP A 358 -10.30 -3.84 1.21
N SER A 359 -10.65 -2.66 1.71
CA SER A 359 -10.44 -2.30 3.12
C SER A 359 -11.37 -3.05 4.08
N ILE A 360 -12.61 -3.36 3.67
CA ILE A 360 -13.53 -4.13 4.52
C ILE A 360 -13.10 -5.60 4.55
N GLY A 361 -12.63 -6.15 3.43
CA GLY A 361 -12.08 -7.50 3.37
C GLY A 361 -10.83 -7.63 4.25
N ALA A 362 -9.92 -6.64 4.18
CA ALA A 362 -8.75 -6.58 5.06
C ALA A 362 -9.16 -6.53 6.55
N LEU A 363 -10.14 -5.68 6.90
CA LEU A 363 -10.67 -5.60 8.27
C LEU A 363 -11.29 -6.93 8.71
N ALA A 364 -12.05 -7.59 7.84
CA ALA A 364 -12.68 -8.86 8.13
C ALA A 364 -11.63 -9.93 8.48
N LEU A 365 -10.53 -9.99 7.71
CA LEU A 365 -9.45 -10.96 7.96
C LEU A 365 -8.78 -10.77 9.31
N VAL A 366 -8.38 -9.54 9.66
CA VAL A 366 -7.71 -9.30 10.96
C VAL A 366 -8.68 -9.52 12.13
N THR A 367 -9.97 -9.26 11.93
CA THR A 367 -11.01 -9.42 12.95
C THR A 367 -11.25 -10.90 13.31
N ILE A 368 -10.90 -11.85 12.43
CA ILE A 368 -11.01 -13.29 12.72
C ILE A 368 -10.21 -13.63 13.99
N ASP A 369 -8.99 -13.11 14.08
CA ASP A 369 -8.07 -13.41 15.17
C ASP A 369 -8.11 -12.32 16.26
N ASN A 370 -8.44 -11.08 15.88
CA ASN A 370 -8.45 -9.93 16.77
C ASN A 370 -9.69 -9.04 16.59
N PRO A 371 -10.80 -9.32 17.31
CA PRO A 371 -12.01 -8.49 17.27
C PRO A 371 -11.81 -7.09 17.89
N MET A 372 -10.68 -6.85 18.54
CA MET A 372 -10.29 -5.58 19.15
C MET A 372 -9.18 -4.88 18.35
N CYS A 373 -9.03 -5.18 17.05
CA CYS A 373 -7.92 -4.70 16.22
C CYS A 373 -7.77 -3.17 16.24
N ALA A 374 -8.88 -2.42 16.35
CA ALA A 374 -8.89 -0.97 16.48
C ALA A 374 -8.26 -0.44 17.78
N GLY A 375 -8.30 -1.25 18.85
CA GLY A 375 -7.69 -0.96 20.14
C GLY A 375 -6.28 -1.54 20.30
N THR A 376 -5.79 -2.27 19.30
CA THR A 376 -4.44 -2.82 19.24
C THR A 376 -3.67 -2.21 18.05
N GLY A 377 -2.41 -2.59 17.84
CA GLY A 377 -1.57 -2.04 16.76
C GLY A 377 -0.38 -1.25 17.29
N HIS A 378 0.32 -0.50 16.43
CA HIS A 378 1.68 0.00 16.68
C HIS A 378 1.85 0.86 17.96
N ARG A 379 0.75 1.43 18.46
CA ARG A 379 0.74 2.26 19.68
C ARG A 379 0.76 1.45 20.97
N ILE A 380 0.39 0.17 20.91
CA ILE A 380 0.25 -0.72 22.07
C ILE A 380 1.06 -2.01 21.88
N CYS A 381 1.11 -2.55 20.66
CA CYS A 381 1.79 -3.79 20.30
C CYS A 381 2.70 -3.58 19.08
N ASN A 382 3.88 -4.20 19.07
CA ASN A 382 4.81 -4.17 17.94
C ASN A 382 5.57 -5.48 17.70
N ASP A 383 5.09 -6.61 18.24
CA ASP A 383 5.83 -7.88 18.16
C ASP A 383 5.84 -8.47 16.75
N CYS A 384 4.75 -8.32 15.99
CA CYS A 384 4.70 -8.69 14.59
C CYS A 384 5.73 -7.93 13.73
N MET A 385 5.99 -6.65 14.04
CA MET A 385 7.02 -5.85 13.36
C MET A 385 8.42 -6.36 13.67
N LYS A 386 8.69 -6.73 14.93
CA LYS A 386 10.00 -7.28 15.35
C LYS A 386 10.29 -8.63 14.71
N ALA A 387 9.27 -9.45 14.48
CA ALA A 387 9.43 -10.78 13.88
C ALA A 387 9.32 -10.77 12.34
N CYS A 388 8.99 -9.63 11.73
CA CYS A 388 8.97 -9.49 10.27
C CYS A 388 10.36 -9.79 9.67
N ILE A 389 10.39 -10.37 8.46
CA ILE A 389 11.65 -10.61 7.73
C ILE A 389 12.43 -9.32 7.45
N PHE A 390 11.77 -8.17 7.49
CA PHE A 390 12.36 -6.84 7.33
C PHE A 390 12.70 -6.14 8.65
N GLN A 391 12.66 -6.84 9.79
CA GLN A 391 12.92 -6.24 11.12
C GLN A 391 14.31 -5.61 11.29
N ASN A 392 15.24 -5.83 10.36
CA ASN A 392 16.56 -5.20 10.35
C ASN A 392 16.63 -3.97 9.44
N LYS A 393 15.49 -3.51 8.91
CA LYS A 393 15.35 -2.31 8.09
C LYS A 393 14.57 -1.23 8.83
N THR A 394 14.91 0.02 8.55
CA THR A 394 14.06 1.15 8.93
C THR A 394 12.70 0.96 8.26
N PRO A 395 11.59 1.26 8.97
CA PRO A 395 10.31 1.49 8.33
C PRO A 395 10.49 2.45 7.15
#